data_AF-A0A9D0Y6I8-F1
#
_entry.id   AF-A0A9D0Y6I8-F1
#
_cell.length_a   1.000
_cell.length_b   1.000
_cell.length_c   1.000
_cell.angle_alpha   90.00
_cell.angle_beta   90.00
_cell.angle_gamma   90.00
#
_symmetry.space_group_name_H-M   'P 1'
#
loop_
_entity.id
_entity.type
_entity.pdbx_description
1 polymer ?
#
loop_
_entity_poly.entity_id
_entity_poly.type
_entity_poly.pdbx_seq_one_letter_code
_entity_poly.pdbx_strand_id
1 'polypeptide(L)'
;QGSQTVSFWLPLEERDVALSLKCAAGSHKLDKEIRPTSWASNESFYEDDSLFMDIPDIEKSDFEIKQWAIEPGDVVAFDFRTLHGANANTKSSISRTMSFRLVGDDVRYRQRPGRTSPNFPEIAQQTGERLRADWFPIIWTNE
;
A
#
# COMPACT_ATOMS: atom_id res chain seq x y z
N GLN A 1 4.01 -8.56 9.15
CA GLN A 1 5.01 -7.66 9.75
C GLN A 1 6.33 -7.85 9.04
N GLY A 2 7.21 -6.85 9.03
CA GLY A 2 8.41 -6.81 8.20
C GLY A 2 8.51 -5.47 7.48
N SER A 3 9.68 -5.19 6.93
CA SER A 3 10.03 -3.90 6.33
C SER A 3 10.35 -4.01 4.84
N GLN A 4 10.70 -5.20 4.34
CA GLN A 4 10.95 -5.44 2.93
C GLN A 4 9.62 -5.58 2.20
N THR A 5 8.99 -4.45 1.86
CA THR A 5 7.71 -4.42 1.16
C THR A 5 7.76 -3.44 0.01
N VAL A 6 7.12 -3.80 -1.11
CA VAL A 6 7.00 -2.90 -2.26
C VAL A 6 5.67 -3.10 -2.96
N SER A 7 4.93 -2.01 -3.12
CA SER A 7 3.74 -1.93 -3.95
C SER A 7 4.15 -1.33 -5.29
N PHE A 8 3.71 -1.96 -6.37
CA PHE A 8 3.83 -1.45 -7.72
C PHE A 8 2.48 -0.92 -8.19
N TRP A 9 2.51 0.26 -8.81
CA TRP A 9 1.36 0.91 -9.39
C TRP A 9 1.66 1.23 -10.85
N LEU A 10 0.90 0.61 -11.76
CA LEU A 10 1.13 0.64 -13.21
C LEU A 10 -0.15 1.07 -13.94
N PRO A 11 -0.28 2.34 -14.35
CA PRO A 11 -1.35 2.77 -15.24
C PRO A 11 -1.28 2.07 -16.59
N LEU A 12 -2.45 1.74 -17.16
CA LEU A 12 -2.54 1.18 -18.51
C LEU A 12 -2.79 2.26 -19.58
N GLU A 13 -3.03 3.49 -19.14
CA GLU A 13 -3.21 4.69 -19.94
C GLU A 13 -2.31 5.80 -19.42
N GLU A 14 -2.03 6.78 -20.28
CA GLU A 14 -1.33 8.00 -19.91
C GLU A 14 -2.04 8.76 -18.78
N ARG A 15 -1.26 9.39 -17.90
CA ARG A 15 -1.79 10.26 -16.84
C ARG A 15 -0.95 11.51 -16.70
N ASP A 16 -1.64 12.64 -16.75
CA ASP A 16 -1.07 13.92 -16.33
C ASP A 16 -0.70 13.86 -14.85
N VAL A 17 0.31 14.63 -14.46
CA VAL A 17 0.77 14.76 -13.07
C VAL A 17 -0.43 14.87 -12.12
N ALA A 18 -1.39 15.76 -12.37
CA ALA A 18 -2.52 16.05 -11.47
C ALA A 18 -3.46 14.86 -11.19
N LEU A 19 -3.50 13.84 -12.05
CA LEU A 19 -4.35 12.64 -11.91
C LEU A 19 -3.54 11.37 -11.58
N SER A 20 -2.22 11.51 -11.49
CA SER A 20 -1.30 10.44 -11.14
C SER A 20 -1.21 10.23 -9.63
N LEU A 21 -0.55 9.14 -9.23
CA LEU A 21 -0.35 8.79 -7.84
C LEU A 21 0.56 9.83 -7.14
N LYS A 22 0.08 10.36 -6.02
CA LYS A 22 0.87 11.18 -5.08
C LYS A 22 1.47 10.28 -4.02
N CYS A 23 2.73 10.49 -3.71
CA CYS A 23 3.43 9.80 -2.62
C CYS A 23 4.08 10.83 -1.70
N ALA A 24 3.78 10.79 -0.40
CA ALA A 24 4.45 11.60 0.60
C ALA A 24 5.81 10.97 0.94
N ALA A 25 6.90 11.54 0.42
CA ALA A 25 8.24 10.99 0.58
C ALA A 25 8.64 10.93 2.06
N GLY A 26 9.20 9.80 2.49
CA GLY A 26 9.64 9.58 3.87
C GLY A 26 8.54 9.15 4.85
N SER A 27 7.26 9.25 4.50
CA SER A 27 6.14 8.86 5.38
C SER A 27 6.15 7.39 5.82
N HIS A 28 6.78 6.49 5.04
CA HIS A 28 6.98 5.08 5.42
C HIS A 28 7.88 4.87 6.65
N LYS A 29 8.56 5.93 7.13
CA LYS A 29 9.42 5.93 8.31
C LYS A 29 8.73 6.41 9.58
N LEU A 30 7.42 6.71 9.53
CA LEU A 30 6.66 7.07 10.73
C LEU A 30 6.72 5.95 11.76
N ASP A 31 6.88 6.32 13.03
CA ASP A 31 7.09 5.38 14.14
C ASP A 31 5.84 4.56 14.50
N LYS A 32 4.66 5.03 14.08
CA LYS A 32 3.38 4.38 14.35
C LYS A 32 2.67 4.06 13.04
N GLU A 33 2.11 2.86 12.96
CA GLU A 33 1.31 2.45 11.81
C GLU A 33 0.06 3.33 11.69
N ILE A 34 -0.26 3.72 10.46
CA ILE A 34 -1.46 4.50 10.16
C ILE A 34 -2.67 3.57 10.14
N ARG A 35 -3.79 4.06 10.68
CA ARG A 35 -5.03 3.31 10.79
C ARG A 35 -5.52 2.87 9.41
N PRO A 36 -5.65 1.56 9.17
CA PRO A 36 -6.27 1.07 7.94
C PRO A 36 -7.78 1.31 8.00
N THR A 37 -8.30 2.04 7.03
CA THR A 37 -9.73 2.26 6.84
C THR A 37 -10.25 1.53 5.60
N SER A 38 -11.54 1.24 5.58
CA SER A 38 -12.23 0.75 4.40
C SER A 38 -12.15 1.80 3.30
N TRP A 39 -11.57 1.46 2.14
CA TRP A 39 -11.54 2.39 1.00
C TRP A 39 -12.95 2.78 0.51
N ALA A 40 -13.95 1.92 0.72
CA ALA A 40 -15.32 2.15 0.27
C ALA A 40 -16.18 3.00 1.24
N SER A 41 -15.97 2.87 2.55
CA SER A 41 -16.80 3.52 3.58
C SER A 41 -16.02 4.45 4.51
N ASN A 42 -14.69 4.47 4.42
CA ASN A 42 -13.76 5.11 5.34
C ASN A 42 -13.91 4.68 6.81
N GLU A 43 -14.65 3.62 7.09
CA GLU A 43 -14.82 3.07 8.43
C GLU A 43 -13.53 2.36 8.88
N SER A 44 -13.21 2.50 10.17
CA SER A 44 -12.09 1.81 10.78
C SER A 44 -12.33 0.30 10.81
N PHE A 45 -11.31 -0.49 10.49
CA PHE A 45 -11.34 -1.95 10.67
C PHE A 45 -11.07 -2.39 12.12
N TYR A 46 -10.68 -1.46 13.00
CA TYR A 46 -10.19 -1.73 14.35
C TYR A 46 -10.81 -0.79 15.38
N GLU A 47 -11.21 -1.34 16.52
CA GLU A 47 -11.80 -0.59 17.66
C GLU A 47 -10.73 0.03 18.58
N ASP A 48 -9.51 -0.52 18.61
CA ASP A 48 -8.44 -0.05 19.50
C ASP A 48 -7.60 1.06 18.86
N ASP A 49 -7.83 2.29 19.33
CA ASP A 49 -7.13 3.51 18.90
C ASP A 49 -5.67 3.59 19.37
N SER A 50 -5.27 2.77 20.33
CA SER A 50 -3.90 2.81 20.85
C SER A 50 -2.89 2.23 19.86
N LEU A 51 -3.31 1.34 18.95
CA LEU A 51 -2.44 0.61 18.02
C LEU A 51 -2.04 1.41 16.78
N PHE A 52 -2.84 2.40 16.40
CA PHE A 52 -2.67 3.14 15.15
C PHE A 52 -2.62 4.65 15.39
N MET A 53 -2.04 5.40 14.45
CA MET A 53 -2.25 6.84 14.35
C MET A 53 -3.23 7.15 13.22
N ASP A 54 -3.86 8.31 13.30
CA ASP A 54 -4.64 8.83 12.18
C ASP A 54 -3.71 9.33 11.07
N ILE A 55 -4.26 9.44 9.85
CA ILE A 55 -3.54 10.00 8.72
C ILE A 55 -3.16 11.46 9.09
N PRO A 56 -1.87 11.83 9.06
CA PRO A 56 -1.47 13.20 9.33
C PRO A 56 -2.07 14.14 8.28
N ASP A 57 -2.36 15.37 8.68
CA ASP A 57 -2.78 16.41 7.75
C ASP A 57 -1.63 16.71 6.78
N ILE A 58 -1.73 16.18 5.56
CA ILE A 58 -0.67 16.25 4.56
C ILE A 58 -0.33 17.71 4.21
N GLU A 59 -1.34 18.58 4.15
CA GLU A 59 -1.18 20.00 3.82
C GLU A 59 -0.42 20.78 4.92
N LYS A 60 -0.43 20.27 6.16
CA LYS A 60 0.31 20.84 7.30
C LYS A 60 1.58 20.06 7.63
N SER A 61 1.89 19.01 6.87
CA SER A 61 3.06 18.17 7.10
C SER A 61 4.25 18.65 6.27
N ASP A 62 5.46 18.35 6.74
CA ASP A 62 6.71 18.67 6.01
C ASP A 62 7.06 17.61 4.94
N PHE A 63 6.13 16.73 4.58
CA PHE A 63 6.39 15.71 3.58
C PHE A 63 6.51 16.33 2.19
N GLU A 64 7.60 16.01 1.49
CA GLU A 64 7.70 16.30 0.07
C GLU A 64 6.76 15.38 -0.72
N ILE A 65 5.80 15.96 -1.44
CA ILE A 65 4.90 15.21 -2.31
C ILE A 65 5.57 14.95 -3.65
N LYS A 66 5.81 13.67 -3.94
CA LYS A 66 6.29 13.21 -5.24
C LYS A 66 5.12 12.77 -6.10
N GLN A 67 5.08 13.25 -7.33
CA GLN A 67 4.06 12.96 -8.32
C GLN A 67 4.65 13.16 -9.72
N TRP A 68 4.28 12.32 -10.68
CA TRP A 68 4.85 12.34 -12.03
C TRP A 68 3.75 12.18 -13.09
N ALA A 69 4.01 12.72 -14.28
CA ALA A 69 3.29 12.29 -15.47
C ALA A 69 3.77 10.88 -15.82
N ILE A 70 2.86 10.04 -16.31
CA ILE A 70 3.10 8.60 -16.49
C ILE A 70 2.56 8.19 -17.85
N GLU A 71 3.34 7.41 -18.61
CA GLU A 71 2.93 6.78 -19.87
C GLU A 71 2.76 5.25 -19.69
N PRO A 72 2.02 4.55 -20.58
CA PRO A 72 1.94 3.10 -20.51
C PRO A 72 3.33 2.44 -20.55
N GLY A 73 3.64 1.65 -19.51
CA GLY A 73 4.95 1.01 -19.32
C GLY A 73 5.74 1.58 -18.15
N ASP A 74 5.45 2.81 -17.73
CA ASP A 74 5.99 3.39 -16.52
C ASP A 74 5.40 2.75 -15.25
N VAL A 75 6.18 2.76 -14.18
CA VAL A 75 5.81 2.14 -12.90
C VAL A 75 6.22 3.02 -11.73
N VAL A 76 5.29 3.24 -10.79
CA VAL A 76 5.62 3.83 -9.48
C VAL A 76 5.73 2.70 -8.46
N ALA A 77 6.91 2.53 -7.87
CA ALA A 77 7.19 1.55 -6.82
C ALA A 77 7.39 2.27 -5.47
N PHE A 78 6.70 1.81 -4.42
CA PHE A 78 6.74 2.45 -3.10
C PHE A 78 6.53 1.44 -1.95
N ASP A 79 7.05 1.75 -0.76
CA ASP A 79 6.85 0.92 0.45
C ASP A 79 5.38 0.93 0.89
N PHE A 80 4.86 -0.19 1.43
CA PHE A 80 3.45 -0.31 1.85
C PHE A 80 3.01 0.75 2.86
N ARG A 81 3.94 1.29 3.65
CA ARG A 81 3.69 2.31 4.69
C ARG A 81 3.75 3.73 4.13
N THR A 82 4.11 3.91 2.86
CA THR A 82 4.12 5.24 2.23
C THR A 82 2.69 5.74 2.13
N LEU A 83 2.43 6.92 2.69
CA LEU A 83 1.18 7.65 2.45
C LEU A 83 1.07 8.00 0.98
N HIS A 84 0.00 7.54 0.35
CA HIS A 84 -0.24 7.74 -1.06
C HIS A 84 -1.73 7.94 -1.35
N GLY A 85 -2.01 8.61 -2.45
CA GLY A 85 -3.38 8.86 -2.91
C GLY A 85 -3.38 9.41 -4.33
N ALA A 86 -4.53 9.36 -4.99
CA ALA A 86 -4.72 9.98 -6.30
C ALA A 86 -6.01 10.79 -6.27
N ASN A 87 -6.04 11.86 -7.07
CA ASN A 87 -7.26 12.62 -7.27
C ASN A 87 -8.29 11.79 -8.06
N ALA A 88 -9.57 12.11 -7.92
CA ALA A 88 -10.61 11.53 -8.76
C ALA A 88 -10.30 11.79 -10.25
N ASN A 89 -10.57 10.80 -11.11
CA ASN A 89 -10.43 11.00 -12.54
C ASN A 89 -11.53 11.96 -13.03
N THR A 90 -11.13 13.16 -13.45
CA THR A 90 -12.04 14.18 -13.99
C THR A 90 -12.13 14.16 -15.51
N LYS A 91 -11.34 13.31 -16.19
CA LYS A 91 -11.40 13.14 -17.65
C LYS A 91 -12.52 12.17 -18.03
N SER A 92 -13.07 12.34 -19.23
CA SER A 92 -14.06 11.43 -19.83
C SER A 92 -13.46 10.12 -20.33
N SER A 93 -12.12 10.03 -20.39
CA SER A 93 -11.39 8.83 -20.79
C SER A 93 -11.36 7.79 -19.67
N ILE A 94 -11.30 6.52 -20.07
CA ILE A 94 -11.09 5.41 -19.14
C ILE A 94 -9.73 5.54 -18.45
N SER A 95 -9.66 5.09 -17.20
CA SER A 95 -8.45 5.07 -16.40
C SER A 95 -8.36 3.74 -15.68
N ARG A 96 -7.41 2.90 -16.08
CA ARG A 96 -7.14 1.58 -15.50
C ARG A 96 -5.76 1.59 -14.86
N THR A 97 -5.62 0.79 -13.81
CA THR A 97 -4.36 0.58 -13.10
C THR A 97 -4.25 -0.90 -12.78
N MET A 98 -3.10 -1.47 -13.07
CA MET A 98 -2.67 -2.73 -12.48
C MET A 98 -1.81 -2.43 -11.25
N SER A 99 -2.12 -3.09 -10.14
CA SER A 99 -1.32 -3.00 -8.91
C SER A 99 -1.01 -4.39 -8.42
N PHE A 100 0.25 -4.62 -8.06
CA PHE A 100 0.68 -5.84 -7.38
C PHE A 100 1.70 -5.50 -6.31
N ARG A 101 1.94 -6.46 -5.43
CA ARG A 101 2.69 -6.25 -4.21
C ARG A 101 3.67 -7.39 -4.05
N LEU A 102 4.91 -7.05 -3.73
CA LEU A 102 5.95 -8.01 -3.38
C LEU A 102 6.41 -7.77 -1.95
N VAL A 103 6.88 -8.85 -1.34
CA VAL A 103 7.37 -8.90 0.04
C VAL A 103 8.70 -9.65 0.05
N GLY A 104 9.62 -9.22 0.90
CA GLY A 104 10.94 -9.81 1.05
C GLY A 104 11.04 -10.80 2.22
N ASP A 105 12.27 -11.26 2.42
CA ASP A 105 12.64 -12.33 3.36
C ASP A 105 12.36 -12.00 4.83
N ASP A 106 12.23 -10.73 5.20
CA ASP A 106 11.92 -10.31 6.57
C ASP A 106 10.41 -10.35 6.89
N VAL A 107 9.56 -10.53 5.88
CA VAL A 107 8.11 -10.48 6.07
C VAL A 107 7.60 -11.77 6.70
N ARG A 108 6.78 -11.61 7.74
CA ARG A 108 6.10 -12.67 8.47
C ARG A 108 4.60 -12.41 8.55
N TYR A 109 3.82 -13.48 8.60
CA TYR A 109 2.40 -13.42 8.89
C TYR A 109 2.16 -12.71 10.23
N ARG A 110 1.13 -11.86 10.27
CA ARG A 110 0.67 -11.21 11.50
C ARG A 110 -0.84 -11.24 11.50
N GLN A 111 -1.41 -12.04 12.39
CA GLN A 111 -2.84 -12.01 12.66
C GLN A 111 -3.18 -10.62 13.19
N ARG A 112 -4.13 -9.94 12.54
CA ARG A 112 -4.67 -8.67 13.00
C ARG A 112 -5.99 -8.93 13.74
N PRO A 113 -6.33 -8.12 14.77
CA PRO A 113 -7.55 -8.34 15.57
C PRO A 113 -8.85 -8.06 14.80
N GLY A 114 -8.79 -7.38 13.65
CA GLY A 114 -9.92 -7.00 12.82
C GLY A 114 -9.80 -7.54 11.40
N ARG A 115 -10.80 -7.21 10.57
CA ARG A 115 -10.83 -7.63 9.16
C ARG A 115 -9.65 -7.01 8.41
N THR A 116 -8.99 -7.81 7.60
CA THR A 116 -7.95 -7.36 6.67
C THR A 116 -8.51 -7.29 5.25
N SER A 117 -7.90 -6.46 4.40
CA SER A 117 -8.22 -6.40 2.97
C SER A 117 -6.90 -6.45 2.18
N PRO A 118 -6.64 -7.52 1.41
CA PRO A 118 -7.45 -8.75 1.31
C PRO A 118 -7.52 -9.54 2.63
N ASN A 119 -8.60 -10.27 2.84
CA ASN A 119 -8.76 -11.19 3.97
C ASN A 119 -8.36 -12.61 3.55
N PHE A 120 -7.64 -13.34 4.40
CA PHE A 120 -7.17 -14.70 4.12
C PHE A 120 -7.68 -15.71 5.18
N PRO A 121 -8.99 -16.01 5.23
CA PRO A 121 -9.60 -16.79 6.31
C PRO A 121 -9.05 -18.23 6.43
N GLU A 122 -8.61 -18.83 5.32
CA GLU A 122 -8.14 -20.22 5.27
C GLU A 122 -6.61 -20.34 5.21
N ILE A 123 -5.89 -19.24 5.50
CA ILE A 123 -4.42 -19.23 5.39
C ILE A 123 -3.76 -20.19 6.38
N ALA A 124 -4.42 -20.46 7.52
CA ALA A 124 -3.98 -21.38 8.57
C ALA A 124 -2.54 -21.10 9.07
N GLN A 125 -2.18 -19.82 9.20
CA GLN A 125 -0.87 -19.39 9.67
C GLN A 125 -0.94 -18.69 11.03
N GLN A 126 0.11 -18.84 11.82
CA GLN A 126 0.26 -18.16 13.11
C GLN A 126 1.16 -16.93 12.98
N THR A 127 0.93 -15.93 13.84
CA THR A 127 1.75 -14.72 13.88
C THR A 127 3.23 -15.08 14.06
N GLY A 128 4.09 -14.54 13.20
CA GLY A 128 5.53 -14.80 13.21
C GLY A 128 6.00 -15.83 12.20
N GLU A 129 5.10 -16.60 11.57
CA GLU A 129 5.46 -17.55 10.52
C GLU A 129 5.84 -16.86 9.21
N ARG A 130 6.72 -17.50 8.42
CA ARG A 130 6.97 -17.08 7.03
C ARG A 130 5.71 -17.27 6.20
N LEU A 131 5.41 -16.35 5.30
CA LEU A 131 4.27 -16.50 4.39
C LEU A 131 4.42 -17.78 3.55
N ARG A 132 3.35 -18.56 3.46
CA ARG A 132 3.35 -19.85 2.76
C ARG A 132 3.52 -19.68 1.25
N ALA A 133 4.43 -20.45 0.65
CA ALA A 133 4.83 -20.29 -0.75
C ALA A 133 3.74 -20.66 -1.77
N ASP A 134 2.77 -21.49 -1.39
CA ASP A 134 1.64 -21.88 -2.24
C ASP A 134 0.55 -20.80 -2.34
N TRP A 135 0.52 -19.83 -1.42
CA TRP A 135 -0.34 -18.64 -1.51
C TRP A 135 0.43 -17.39 -1.93
N PHE A 136 1.71 -17.32 -1.56
CA PHE A 136 2.63 -16.24 -1.89
C PHE A 136 3.81 -16.82 -2.68
N PRO A 137 3.65 -17.03 -4.00
CA PRO A 137 4.66 -17.69 -4.82
C PRO A 137 5.99 -16.92 -4.81
N ILE A 138 7.07 -17.67 -4.70
CA ILE A 138 8.44 -17.13 -4.78
C ILE A 138 8.76 -16.90 -6.25
N ILE A 139 9.04 -15.64 -6.61
CA ILE A 139 9.35 -15.26 -7.99
C ILE A 139 10.85 -15.09 -8.25
N TRP A 140 11.67 -15.05 -7.19
CA TRP A 140 13.11 -14.86 -7.29
C TRP A 140 13.83 -15.41 -6.06
N THR A 141 15.01 -16.00 -6.28
CA THR A 141 15.92 -16.52 -5.25
C THR A 141 17.36 -16.15 -5.60
N ASN A 142 18.22 -15.99 -4.59
CA ASN A 142 19.66 -15.71 -4.74
C ASN A 142 20.52 -16.97 -4.97
N GLU A 143 19.90 -18.15 -5.10
CA GLU A 143 20.60 -19.43 -5.31
C GLU A 143 21.29 -19.54 -6.68
#